data_AF-A0A894JZZ5-F1
#
_entry.id   AF-A0A894JZZ5-F1
#
_cell.length_a   1.000
_cell.length_b   1.000
_cell.length_c   1.000
_cell.angle_alpha   90.00
_cell.angle_beta   90.00
_cell.angle_gamma   90.00
#
_symmetry.space_group_name_H-M   'P 1'
#
loop_
_entity.id
_entity.type
_entity.pdbx_description
1 polymer ?
#
loop_
_entity_poly.entity_id
_entity_poly.type
_entity_poly.pdbx_seq_one_letter_code
_entity_poly.pdbx_strand_id
1 'polypeptide(L)'
;MVTSSEEVYATVTLTAIRINVRAEPDVQQNTSTEEEEEDLQLHKHQQRKQLSISHDDSLFPPTLSEARCLLHGCLDSEGQEDLSLESRPIMHQVLLLRRVRSAGAESGPGHSYHYRLESRLIAVGCTCVRPIIQHQQ
;
A
#
# COMPACT_ATOMS: atom_id res chain seq x y z
N MET A 1 -38.79 -8.91 -37.61
CA MET A 1 -37.44 -8.36 -37.31
C MET A 1 -37.31 -8.29 -35.80
N VAL A 2 -36.59 -9.24 -35.20
CA VAL A 2 -36.13 -9.14 -33.81
C VAL A 2 -34.64 -9.41 -33.88
N THR A 3 -33.84 -8.35 -33.81
CA THR A 3 -32.38 -8.45 -33.73
C THR A 3 -32.03 -8.72 -32.27
N SER A 4 -31.67 -9.97 -31.95
CA SER A 4 -31.08 -10.29 -30.65
C SER A 4 -29.64 -9.78 -30.64
N SER A 5 -29.39 -8.75 -29.86
CA SER A 5 -28.05 -8.30 -29.49
C SER A 5 -27.43 -9.34 -28.55
N GLU A 6 -26.52 -10.18 -29.07
CA GLU A 6 -25.64 -10.99 -28.24
C GLU A 6 -24.57 -10.07 -27.62
N GLU A 7 -24.70 -9.75 -26.33
CA GLU A 7 -23.62 -9.15 -25.56
C GLU A 7 -22.53 -10.20 -25.36
N VAL A 8 -21.42 -10.07 -26.10
CA VAL A 8 -20.22 -10.87 -25.90
C VAL A 8 -19.51 -10.35 -24.64
N TYR A 9 -19.83 -10.92 -23.48
CA TYR A 9 -19.03 -10.71 -22.28
C TYR A 9 -17.74 -11.51 -22.42
N ALA A 10 -16.60 -10.82 -22.54
CA ALA A 10 -15.30 -11.43 -22.39
C ALA A 10 -15.12 -11.85 -20.93
N THR A 11 -15.30 -13.14 -20.64
CA THR A 11 -14.93 -13.70 -19.34
C THR A 11 -13.40 -13.70 -19.25
N VAL A 12 -12.83 -12.75 -18.51
CA VAL A 12 -11.43 -12.80 -18.11
C VAL A 12 -11.29 -13.93 -17.10
N THR A 13 -10.96 -15.13 -17.56
CA THR A 13 -10.56 -16.22 -16.68
C THR A 13 -9.24 -15.82 -16.03
N LEU A 14 -9.25 -15.53 -14.73
CA LEU A 14 -8.03 -15.42 -13.94
C LEU A 14 -7.39 -16.80 -13.85
N THR A 15 -6.65 -17.19 -14.89
CA THR A 15 -5.67 -18.28 -14.80
C THR A 15 -4.70 -17.88 -13.71
N ALA A 16 -4.60 -18.72 -12.67
CA ALA A 16 -3.70 -18.51 -11.56
C ALA A 16 -2.30 -18.16 -12.07
N ILE A 17 -1.89 -16.90 -11.87
CA ILE A 17 -0.57 -16.42 -12.26
C ILE A 17 0.43 -17.18 -11.39
N ARG A 18 1.18 -18.11 -12.00
CA ARG A 18 2.31 -18.77 -11.34
C ARG A 18 3.48 -17.80 -11.31
N ILE A 19 3.66 -17.12 -10.19
CA ILE A 19 4.86 -16.32 -9.92
C ILE A 19 5.94 -17.27 -9.42
N ASN A 20 6.97 -17.52 -10.23
CA ASN A 20 8.16 -18.24 -9.79
C ASN A 20 9.00 -17.30 -8.92
N VAL A 21 8.79 -17.34 -7.61
CA VAL A 21 9.64 -16.63 -6.65
C VAL A 21 10.85 -17.52 -6.34
N ARG A 22 12.03 -17.15 -6.85
CA ARG A 22 13.29 -17.71 -6.37
C ARG A 22 13.56 -17.07 -5.01
N ALA A 23 13.47 -17.86 -3.94
CA ALA A 23 13.95 -17.43 -2.63
C ALA A 23 15.48 -17.34 -2.72
N GLU A 24 16.01 -16.12 -2.87
CA GLU A 24 17.41 -15.87 -2.56
C GLU A 24 17.57 -15.84 -1.04
N PRO A 25 18.63 -16.45 -0.47
CA PRO A 25 18.86 -16.45 0.97
C PRO A 25 19.01 -15.00 1.47
N ASP A 26 18.41 -14.72 2.63
CA ASP A 26 18.42 -13.45 3.38
C ASP A 26 19.40 -12.41 2.85
N VAL A 27 18.92 -11.52 1.98
CA VAL A 27 19.56 -10.22 1.84
C VAL A 27 19.28 -9.53 3.17
N GLN A 28 20.28 -9.55 4.06
CA GLN A 28 20.38 -8.58 5.14
C GLN A 28 20.31 -7.21 4.47
N GLN A 29 19.12 -6.63 4.47
CA GLN A 29 18.95 -5.20 4.20
C GLN A 29 19.64 -4.52 5.37
N ASN A 30 20.93 -4.24 5.18
CA ASN A 30 21.62 -3.22 5.92
C ASN A 30 20.80 -1.95 5.71
N THR A 31 19.91 -1.65 6.65
CA THR A 31 19.35 -0.32 6.79
C THR A 31 20.50 0.55 7.25
N SER A 32 21.32 1.01 6.30
CA SER A 32 22.04 2.26 6.50
C SER A 32 20.95 3.30 6.70
N THR A 33 20.79 3.74 7.94
CA THR A 33 20.17 5.01 8.26
C THR A 33 21.01 6.07 7.55
N GLU A 34 20.65 6.38 6.31
CA GLU A 34 21.05 7.63 5.67
C GLU A 34 20.25 8.74 6.37
N GLU A 35 20.75 9.16 7.53
CA GLU A 35 20.45 10.48 8.08
C GLU A 35 21.28 11.49 7.28
N GLU A 36 20.86 11.78 6.05
CA GLU A 36 21.16 13.04 5.37
C GLU A 36 19.82 13.72 5.05
N GLU A 37 19.17 14.17 6.12
CA GLU A 37 18.01 15.06 6.04
C GLU A 37 18.47 16.50 6.28
N GLU A 38 19.14 17.07 5.29
CA GLU A 38 19.26 18.52 5.18
C GLU A 38 18.93 18.91 3.73
N ASP A 39 18.01 19.87 3.59
CA ASP A 39 17.59 20.52 2.33
C ASP A 39 16.39 19.95 1.52
N LEU A 40 15.40 19.36 2.20
CA LEU A 40 14.01 19.28 1.68
C LEU A 40 12.97 19.71 2.74
N GLN A 41 13.23 20.83 3.41
CA GLN A 41 12.39 21.28 4.53
C GLN A 41 11.10 22.01 4.11
N LEU A 42 10.97 22.48 2.87
CA LEU A 42 9.83 23.31 2.48
C LEU A 42 8.52 22.52 2.24
N HIS A 43 8.59 21.24 1.85
CA HIS A 43 7.39 20.43 1.53
C HIS A 43 6.90 19.55 2.68
N LYS A 44 7.64 19.49 3.81
CA LYS A 44 7.21 18.70 4.98
C LYS A 44 6.20 19.41 5.86
N HIS A 45 5.94 20.70 5.64
CA HIS A 45 5.22 21.54 6.61
C HIS A 45 3.70 21.58 6.50
N GLN A 46 3.10 21.32 5.33
CA GLN A 46 1.64 21.46 5.21
C GLN A 46 0.87 20.28 5.83
N GLN A 47 1.55 19.17 6.15
CA GLN A 47 0.87 17.93 6.53
C GLN A 47 1.55 17.15 7.65
N ARG A 48 0.86 17.07 8.78
CA ARG A 48 1.23 16.19 9.89
C ARG A 48 0.71 14.77 9.65
N LYS A 49 1.62 13.80 9.69
CA LYS A 49 1.32 12.38 9.56
C LYS A 49 2.01 11.56 10.64
N GLN A 50 1.39 10.44 10.99
CA GLN A 50 1.97 9.39 11.84
C GLN A 50 2.25 8.17 10.99
N LEU A 51 3.43 7.58 11.12
CA LEU A 51 3.74 6.28 10.51
C LEU A 51 3.46 5.16 11.52
N SER A 52 2.72 4.15 11.10
CA SER A 52 2.52 2.91 11.86
C SER A 52 3.26 1.79 11.14
N ILE A 53 4.15 1.10 11.85
CA ILE A 53 4.95 0.01 11.30
C ILE A 53 4.40 -1.30 11.86
N SER A 54 4.07 -2.23 10.96
CA SER A 54 3.58 -3.57 11.29
C SER A 54 4.56 -4.63 10.80
N HIS A 55 4.63 -5.76 11.51
CA HIS A 55 5.53 -6.87 11.21
C HIS A 55 4.77 -8.20 11.20
N ASP A 56 4.91 -8.99 10.15
CA ASP A 56 4.32 -10.33 9.98
C ASP A 56 5.33 -11.23 9.24
N ASP A 57 5.96 -12.16 9.97
CA ASP A 57 6.96 -13.11 9.43
C ASP A 57 6.41 -14.05 8.34
N SER A 58 5.09 -14.15 8.22
CA SER A 58 4.46 -14.92 7.16
C SER A 58 4.34 -14.14 5.85
N LEU A 59 4.72 -12.85 5.83
CA LEU A 59 4.68 -11.99 4.65
C LEU A 59 6.08 -11.66 4.14
N PHE A 60 6.16 -11.38 2.84
CA PHE A 60 7.31 -10.72 2.24
C PHE A 60 6.83 -9.47 1.46
N PRO A 61 7.38 -8.27 1.73
CA PRO A 61 8.26 -7.98 2.87
C PRO A 61 7.55 -8.20 4.23
N PRO A 62 8.26 -8.59 5.31
CA PRO A 62 7.65 -8.86 6.61
C PRO A 62 7.22 -7.57 7.32
N THR A 63 7.88 -6.45 7.01
CA THR A 63 7.60 -5.14 7.58
C THR A 63 6.79 -4.29 6.61
N LEU A 64 5.71 -3.69 7.07
CA LEU A 64 4.90 -2.73 6.30
C LEU A 64 4.67 -1.46 7.09
N SER A 65 4.82 -0.32 6.42
CA SER A 65 4.59 1.00 6.96
C SER A 65 3.33 1.62 6.37
N GLU A 66 2.49 2.20 7.23
CA GLU A 66 1.25 2.86 6.83
C GLU A 66 1.16 4.25 7.46
N ALA A 67 0.87 5.25 6.66
CA ALA A 67 0.71 6.64 7.10
C ALA A 67 -0.72 6.92 7.56
N ARG A 68 -0.87 7.72 8.61
CA ARG A 68 -2.14 8.28 9.07
C ARG A 68 -2.08 9.79 9.11
N CYS A 69 -3.07 10.44 8.51
CA CYS A 69 -3.18 11.90 8.54
C CYS A 69 -3.69 12.32 9.93
N LEU A 70 -2.97 13.24 10.57
CA LEU A 70 -3.25 13.68 11.95
C LEU A 70 -4.20 14.90 12.01
N LEU A 71 -4.39 15.56 10.88
CA LEU A 71 -5.23 16.74 10.73
C LEU A 71 -6.35 16.43 9.74
N HIS A 72 -7.46 17.15 9.87
CA HIS A 72 -8.54 17.10 8.89
C HIS A 72 -8.28 18.08 7.75
N GLY A 73 -7.83 19.29 8.09
CA GLY A 73 -7.34 20.30 7.15
C GLY A 73 -5.83 20.22 6.91
N CYS A 74 -5.27 21.27 6.35
CA CYS A 74 -3.82 21.38 6.08
C CYS A 74 -3.23 22.53 6.88
N LEU A 75 -1.91 22.50 7.12
CA LEU A 75 -1.23 23.61 7.77
C LEU A 75 -0.97 24.74 6.76
N ASP A 76 -1.30 25.97 7.15
CA ASP A 76 -0.92 27.19 6.45
C ASP A 76 0.54 27.59 6.74
N SER A 77 0.98 28.73 6.21
CA SER A 77 2.34 29.26 6.42
C SER A 77 2.62 29.67 7.87
N GLU A 78 1.58 29.88 8.67
CA GLU A 78 1.65 30.20 10.09
C GLU A 78 1.56 28.94 10.98
N GLY A 79 1.44 27.76 10.36
CA GLY A 79 1.30 26.48 11.04
C GLY A 79 -0.06 26.28 11.71
N GLN A 80 -1.10 27.03 11.32
CA GLN A 80 -2.48 26.83 11.75
C GLN A 80 -3.21 25.91 10.78
N GLU A 81 -4.21 25.19 11.27
CA GLU A 81 -5.01 24.30 10.43
C GLU A 81 -6.05 25.08 9.61
N ASP A 82 -5.86 25.13 8.30
CA ASP A 82 -6.82 25.64 7.32
C ASP A 82 -7.82 24.54 6.95
N LEU A 83 -9.07 24.73 7.39
CA LEU A 83 -10.20 23.84 7.11
C LEU A 83 -10.86 24.09 5.74
N SER A 84 -10.39 25.08 4.97
CA SER A 84 -10.80 25.26 3.57
C SER A 84 -10.14 24.24 2.64
N LEU A 85 -9.14 23.51 3.15
CA LEU A 85 -8.44 22.41 2.51
C LEU A 85 -8.70 21.11 3.28
N GLU A 86 -8.47 19.97 2.64
CA GLU A 86 -8.58 18.65 3.25
C GLU A 86 -7.26 17.90 3.17
N SER A 87 -6.84 17.32 4.30
CA SER A 87 -5.77 16.34 4.35
C SER A 87 -6.33 14.95 4.04
N ARG A 88 -5.87 14.36 2.93
CA ARG A 88 -6.33 13.06 2.45
C ARG A 88 -5.19 12.06 2.38
N PRO A 89 -5.40 10.80 2.79
CA PRO A 89 -4.39 9.76 2.62
C PRO A 89 -4.17 9.44 1.14
N ILE A 90 -2.91 9.25 0.76
CA ILE A 90 -2.54 8.73 -0.56
C ILE A 90 -2.58 7.20 -0.48
N MET A 91 -3.60 6.60 -1.07
CA MET A 91 -3.78 5.15 -1.07
C MET A 91 -2.98 4.50 -2.20
N HIS A 92 -2.27 3.41 -1.89
CA HIS A 92 -1.51 2.63 -2.87
C HIS A 92 -1.80 1.13 -2.70
N GLN A 93 -1.95 0.43 -3.82
CA GLN A 93 -2.12 -1.02 -3.82
C GLN A 93 -0.75 -1.68 -3.83
N VAL A 94 -0.37 -2.27 -2.70
CA VAL A 94 0.87 -3.04 -2.56
C VAL A 94 0.63 -4.53 -2.78
N LEU A 95 1.64 -5.20 -3.32
CA LEU A 95 1.66 -6.65 -3.49
C LEU A 95 2.55 -7.28 -2.42
N LEU A 96 2.03 -8.31 -1.77
CA LEU A 96 2.67 -9.03 -0.67
C LEU A 96 2.66 -10.52 -0.98
N LEU A 97 3.68 -11.24 -0.54
CA LEU A 97 3.72 -12.69 -0.67
C LEU A 97 3.49 -13.32 0.70
N ARG A 98 2.40 -14.08 0.87
CA ARG A 98 2.15 -14.85 2.10
C ARG A 98 2.71 -16.27 1.99
N ARG A 99 3.50 -16.67 2.98
CA ARG A 99 3.97 -18.03 3.19
C ARG A 99 2.82 -18.92 3.67
N VAL A 100 2.46 -19.92 2.87
CA VAL A 100 1.41 -20.90 3.17
C VAL A 100 2.04 -22.29 3.31
N ARG A 101 1.72 -23.00 4.39
CA ARG A 101 2.15 -24.39 4.58
C ARG A 101 1.40 -25.29 3.60
N SER A 102 2.12 -26.17 2.91
CA SER A 102 1.49 -27.14 2.01
C SER A 102 0.77 -28.23 2.82
N ALA A 103 -0.53 -28.40 2.60
CA ALA A 103 -1.28 -29.51 3.20
C ALA A 103 -0.75 -30.84 2.63
N GLY A 104 -0.39 -31.79 3.51
CA GLY A 104 0.21 -33.07 3.14
C GLY A 104 1.72 -33.20 3.44
N ALA A 105 2.35 -32.18 4.04
CA ALA A 105 3.68 -32.30 4.64
C ALA A 105 3.60 -33.01 6.01
N GLU A 106 3.02 -34.22 6.01
CA GLU A 106 3.11 -35.13 7.14
C GLU A 106 4.43 -35.90 7.02
N SER A 107 5.28 -35.78 8.05
CA SER A 107 6.44 -36.64 8.32
C SER A 107 7.58 -36.71 7.27
N GLY A 108 8.33 -35.62 7.06
CA GLY A 108 9.63 -35.65 6.37
C GLY A 108 10.48 -34.40 6.63
N PRO A 109 11.84 -34.47 6.55
CA PRO A 109 12.74 -33.38 6.89
C PRO A 109 12.72 -32.32 5.79
N GLY A 110 11.70 -31.47 5.82
CA GLY A 110 11.52 -30.40 4.84
C GLY A 110 10.15 -29.76 5.03
N HIS A 111 10.09 -28.69 5.80
CA HIS A 111 8.89 -27.87 5.92
C HIS A 111 8.61 -27.20 4.56
N SER A 112 7.87 -27.87 3.67
CA SER A 112 7.52 -27.29 2.37
C SER A 112 6.46 -26.20 2.56
N TYR A 113 6.81 -24.99 2.15
CA TYR A 113 5.90 -23.86 2.06
C TYR A 113 5.89 -23.31 0.63
N HIS A 114 4.77 -22.74 0.23
CA HIS A 114 4.65 -21.99 -1.01
C HIS A 114 4.20 -20.55 -0.71
N TYR A 115 4.43 -19.64 -1.65
CA TYR A 115 3.98 -18.27 -1.54
C TYR A 115 2.67 -18.06 -2.29
N ARG A 116 1.75 -17.33 -1.67
CA ARG A 116 0.52 -16.84 -2.29
C ARG A 116 0.59 -15.32 -2.39
N LEU A 117 0.31 -14.78 -3.57
CA LEU A 117 0.22 -13.34 -3.77
C LEU A 117 -1.04 -12.79 -3.07
N GLU A 118 -0.86 -11.72 -2.31
CA GLU A 118 -1.92 -10.93 -1.67
C GLU A 118 -1.77 -9.47 -2.09
N SER A 119 -2.89 -8.78 -2.33
CA SER A 119 -2.88 -7.33 -2.55
C SER A 119 -3.48 -6.62 -1.35
N ARG A 120 -2.87 -5.52 -0.91
CA ARG A 120 -3.41 -4.66 0.16
C ARG A 120 -3.43 -3.22 -0.31
N LEU A 121 -4.48 -2.50 0.08
CA LEU A 121 -4.55 -1.05 -0.09
C LEU A 121 -4.06 -0.40 1.21
N ILE A 122 -2.97 0.36 1.14
CA ILE A 122 -2.37 1.03 2.30
C ILE A 122 -2.21 2.52 2.03
N ALA A 123 -2.24 3.34 3.07
CA ALA A 123 -1.86 4.74 2.97
C ALA A 123 -0.33 4.90 3.02
N VAL A 124 0.28 5.47 1.98
CA VAL A 124 1.75 5.70 1.94
C VAL A 124 2.14 7.11 2.38
N GLY A 125 1.17 8.01 2.45
CA GLY A 125 1.37 9.40 2.84
C GLY A 125 0.04 10.12 2.96
N CYS A 126 0.11 11.43 3.19
CA CYS A 126 -1.02 12.33 3.07
C CYS A 126 -0.75 13.30 1.92
N THR A 127 -1.82 13.88 1.38
CA THR A 127 -1.77 15.00 0.43
C THR A 127 -2.86 16.02 0.76
N CYS A 128 -2.63 17.29 0.39
CA CYS A 128 -3.54 18.38 0.70
C CYS A 128 -4.36 18.68 -0.55
N VAL A 129 -5.69 18.64 -0.43
CA VAL A 129 -6.60 18.84 -1.57
C VAL A 129 -7.57 19.99 -1.29
N ARG A 130 -7.98 20.67 -2.36
CA ARG A 130 -9.02 21.70 -2.29
C ARG A 130 -10.37 21.06 -2.65
N PRO A 131 -11.40 21.14 -1.80
CA PRO A 131 -12.71 20.60 -2.10
C PRO A 131 -13.37 21.36 -3.26
N ILE A 132 -14.09 20.64 -4.11
CA ILE A 132 -14.87 21.23 -5.21
C ILE A 132 -16.23 21.65 -4.65
N ILE A 133 -16.44 22.95 -4.48
CA ILE A 133 -17.71 23.52 -4.04
C ILE A 133 -18.55 23.84 -5.28
N GLN A 134 -19.67 23.15 -5.49
CA GLN A 134 -20.62 23.53 -6.52
C GLN A 134 -21.57 24.60 -5.97
N HIS A 135 -21.46 25.81 -6.50
CA HIS A 135 -22.46 26.85 -6.24
C HIS A 135 -23.73 26.51 -7.03
N GLN A 136 -24.84 26.26 -6.35
CA GLN A 136 -26.16 26.22 -6.98
C GLN A 136 -26.51 27.64 -7.43
N GLN A 137 -26.61 27.83 -8.74
CA GLN A 137 -27.16 29.03 -9.37
C GLN A 137 -28.69 28.97 -9.40
#